data_AF-A0A2X2W8G6-F1
#
_entry.id   AF-A0A2X2W8G6-F1
#
_cell.length_a   1.000
_cell.length_b   1.000
_cell.length_c   1.000
_cell.angle_alpha   90.00
_cell.angle_beta   90.00
_cell.angle_gamma   90.00
#
_symmetry.space_group_name_H-M   'P 1'
#
loop_
_entity.id
_entity.type
_entity.pdbx_description
1 polymer ?
#
loop_
_entity_poly.entity_id
_entity_poly.type
_entity_poly.pdbx_seq_one_letter_code
_entity_poly.pdbx_strand_id
1 'polypeptide(L)'
;MILLTHGKHLLIKNEGGQAMNRIDILRKKKHLSYGAIAKEAGLTPAYIYMLAKGKRTNPSLDVMRKIAYALNEEVEKVFKLN
;
A
#
# COMPACT_ATOMS: atom_id res chain seq x y z
N MET A 1 35.09 -14.59 16.22
CA MET A 1 34.05 -14.69 17.28
C MET A 1 32.87 -13.83 16.82
N ILE A 2 31.83 -14.46 16.28
CA ILE A 2 30.64 -13.80 15.73
C ILE A 2 29.61 -13.66 16.85
N LEU A 3 29.00 -12.49 16.98
CA LEU A 3 27.55 -12.25 17.16
C LEU A 3 27.30 -10.90 17.81
N LEU A 4 26.54 -10.05 17.12
CA LEU A 4 25.56 -9.06 17.61
C LEU A 4 24.85 -8.55 16.33
N THR A 5 23.65 -9.08 16.03
CA THR A 5 22.36 -8.33 16.07
C THR A 5 22.52 -6.90 15.51
N HIS A 6 21.80 -6.50 14.47
CA HIS A 6 20.46 -5.92 14.61
C HIS A 6 19.74 -5.90 13.25
N GLY A 7 18.42 -6.06 13.32
CA GLY A 7 17.50 -6.15 12.19
C GLY A 7 17.73 -5.08 11.13
N LYS A 8 17.80 -5.57 9.89
CA LYS A 8 17.74 -4.89 8.61
C LYS A 8 17.19 -3.46 8.71
N HIS A 9 18.11 -2.51 8.71
CA HIS A 9 18.07 -1.22 8.03
C HIS A 9 16.65 -0.74 7.65
N LEU A 10 15.96 -0.12 8.61
CA LEU A 10 14.75 0.65 8.32
C LEU A 10 15.19 1.91 7.58
N LEU A 11 15.22 1.84 6.25
CA LEU A 11 15.33 3.01 5.39
C LEU A 11 14.11 3.91 5.65
N ILE A 12 14.29 4.92 6.50
CA ILE A 12 13.46 6.12 6.48
C ILE A 12 13.82 6.86 5.18
N LYS A 13 13.20 6.43 4.08
CA LYS A 13 13.07 7.26 2.90
C LYS A 13 11.94 8.24 3.17
N ASN A 14 12.29 9.41 3.68
CA ASN A 14 11.55 10.64 3.39
C ASN A 14 11.79 10.94 1.90
N GLU A 15 10.91 10.45 1.04
CA GLU A 15 10.77 10.96 -0.32
C GLU A 15 9.42 11.69 -0.39
N GLY A 16 9.53 13.01 -0.53
CA GLY A 16 8.41 13.95 -0.56
C GLY A 16 7.46 13.67 -1.70
N GLY A 17 6.23 13.36 -1.31
CA GLY A 17 5.06 13.23 -2.17
C GLY A 17 3.97 12.71 -1.26
N GLN A 18 3.10 13.60 -0.78
CA GLN A 18 2.00 13.18 0.11
C GLN A 18 1.25 12.03 -0.57
N ALA A 19 1.35 10.83 0.01
CA ALA A 19 0.64 9.69 -0.54
C ALA A 19 -0.86 10.00 -0.39
N MET A 20 -1.54 10.23 -1.51
CA MET A 20 -3.00 10.36 -1.61
C MET A 20 -3.73 9.06 -1.19
N ASN A 21 -3.02 8.09 -0.61
CA ASN A 21 -3.55 6.82 -0.11
C ASN A 21 -2.77 6.29 1.11
N ARG A 22 -3.40 5.38 1.83
CA ARG A 22 -2.92 4.71 3.04
C ARG A 22 -2.66 3.21 2.83
N ILE A 23 -2.52 2.76 1.57
CA ILE A 23 -2.40 1.33 1.22
C ILE A 23 -1.23 0.66 1.98
N ASP A 24 -0.06 1.31 2.00
CA ASP A 24 1.14 0.73 2.62
C ASP A 24 1.03 0.63 4.15
N ILE A 25 0.29 1.54 4.79
CA ILE A 25 0.03 1.54 6.23
C ILE A 25 -0.96 0.44 6.58
N LEU A 26 -2.09 0.38 5.86
CA LEU A 26 -3.18 -0.56 6.12
C LEU A 26 -2.76 -2.01 5.88
N ARG A 27 -2.05 -2.29 4.78
CA ARG A 27 -1.59 -3.65 4.50
C ARG A 27 -0.65 -4.17 5.58
N LYS A 28 0.25 -3.31 6.11
CA LYS A 28 1.21 -3.70 7.14
C LYS A 28 0.52 -4.02 8.45
N LYS A 29 -0.47 -3.20 8.83
CA LYS A 29 -1.33 -3.46 10.00
C LYS A 29 -2.10 -4.78 9.89
N LYS A 30 -2.48 -5.18 8.67
CA LYS A 30 -3.23 -6.41 8.39
C LYS A 30 -2.34 -7.59 7.97
N HIS A 31 -1.01 -7.44 8.03
CA HIS A 31 -0.04 -8.44 7.57
C HIS A 31 -0.25 -8.93 6.12
N LEU A 32 -0.76 -8.07 5.25
CA LEU A 32 -1.03 -8.36 3.84
C LEU A 32 0.16 -7.99 2.95
N SER A 33 0.46 -8.87 2.00
CA SER A 33 1.38 -8.58 0.90
C SER A 33 0.68 -7.79 -0.21
N TYR A 34 1.44 -7.10 -1.07
CA TYR A 34 0.87 -6.48 -2.26
C TYR A 34 0.21 -7.50 -3.19
N GLY A 35 0.75 -8.72 -3.24
CA GLY A 35 0.18 -9.81 -4.02
C GLY A 35 -1.17 -10.27 -3.52
N ALA A 36 -1.37 -10.31 -2.19
CA ALA A 36 -2.66 -10.66 -1.60
C ALA A 36 -3.74 -9.62 -1.97
N ILE A 37 -3.42 -8.33 -1.83
CA ILE A 37 -4.34 -7.24 -2.19
C ILE A 37 -4.65 -7.29 -3.69
N ALA A 38 -3.65 -7.50 -4.52
CA ALA A 38 -3.80 -7.57 -5.97
C ALA A 38 -4.70 -8.74 -6.39
N LYS A 39 -4.48 -9.93 -5.81
CA LYS A 39 -5.31 -11.12 -6.06
C LYS A 39 -6.78 -10.85 -5.72
N GLU A 40 -7.04 -10.30 -4.55
CA GLU A 40 -8.40 -10.01 -4.08
C GLU A 40 -9.07 -8.89 -4.89
N ALA A 41 -8.31 -7.87 -5.26
CA ALA A 41 -8.81 -6.74 -6.06
C ALA A 41 -8.93 -7.04 -7.56
N GLY A 42 -8.46 -8.20 -8.04
CA GLY A 42 -8.37 -8.51 -9.47
C GLY A 42 -7.41 -7.59 -10.24
N LEU A 43 -6.32 -7.17 -9.59
CA LEU A 43 -5.30 -6.25 -10.12
C LEU A 43 -3.92 -6.91 -10.13
N THR A 44 -2.91 -6.21 -10.64
CA THR A 44 -1.53 -6.70 -10.59
C THR A 44 -0.78 -6.21 -9.33
N PRO A 45 0.11 -7.02 -8.73
CA PRO A 45 0.89 -6.60 -7.56
C PRO A 45 1.74 -5.34 -7.82
N ALA A 46 2.26 -5.21 -9.06
CA ALA A 46 3.02 -4.05 -9.50
C ALA A 46 2.16 -2.78 -9.48
N TYR A 47 0.90 -2.86 -9.92
CA TYR A 47 -0.01 -1.72 -9.92
C TYR A 47 -0.36 -1.28 -8.49
N ILE A 48 -0.63 -2.21 -7.57
CA ILE A 48 -0.86 -1.89 -6.15
C ILE A 48 0.38 -1.22 -5.54
N TYR A 49 1.58 -1.74 -5.82
CA TYR A 49 2.83 -1.14 -5.36
C TYR A 49 3.01 0.29 -5.90
N MET A 50 2.74 0.52 -7.19
CA MET A 50 2.83 1.84 -7.80
C MET A 50 1.85 2.84 -7.15
N LEU A 51 0.62 2.42 -6.87
CA LEU A 51 -0.35 3.22 -6.14
C LEU A 51 0.14 3.52 -4.72
N ALA A 52 0.58 2.50 -3.98
CA ALA A 52 1.05 2.65 -2.60
C ALA A 52 2.28 3.56 -2.47
N LYS A 53 3.12 3.64 -3.51
CA LYS A 53 4.29 4.52 -3.59
C LYS A 53 4.02 5.87 -4.24
N GLY A 54 2.78 6.17 -4.61
CA GLY A 54 2.42 7.44 -5.26
C GLY A 54 2.96 7.58 -6.69
N LYS A 55 3.50 6.51 -7.30
CA LYS A 55 3.91 6.50 -8.71
C LYS A 55 2.71 6.53 -9.66
N ARG A 56 1.55 6.11 -9.16
CA ARG A 56 0.23 6.28 -9.78
C ARG A 56 -0.67 6.94 -8.74
N THR A 57 -1.37 7.99 -9.12
CA THR A 57 -2.14 8.83 -8.18
C THR A 57 -3.62 8.95 -8.53
N ASN A 58 -4.02 8.59 -9.75
CA ASN A 58 -5.40 8.72 -10.23
C ASN A 58 -6.00 7.36 -10.66
N PRO A 59 -6.24 6.41 -9.73
CA PRO A 59 -7.04 5.23 -10.02
C PRO A 59 -8.51 5.60 -10.26
N SER A 60 -9.24 4.79 -11.03
CA SER A 60 -10.69 4.98 -11.15
C SER A 60 -11.41 4.65 -9.84
N LEU A 61 -12.64 5.14 -9.67
CA LEU A 61 -13.45 4.85 -8.49
C LEU A 61 -13.68 3.34 -8.29
N ASP A 62 -13.85 2.60 -9.39
CA ASP A 62 -13.96 1.14 -9.35
C ASP A 62 -12.70 0.47 -8.79
N VAL A 63 -11.52 0.91 -9.25
CA VAL A 63 -10.23 0.43 -8.73
C VAL A 63 -10.08 0.79 -7.25
N MET A 64 -10.45 2.01 -6.85
CA MET A 64 -10.41 2.41 -5.44
C MET A 64 -11.27 1.50 -4.56
N ARG A 65 -12.51 1.19 -5.00
CA ARG A 65 -13.42 0.26 -4.30
C ARG A 65 -12.84 -1.15 -4.19
N LYS A 66 -12.28 -1.69 -5.27
CA LYS A 66 -11.65 -3.02 -5.28
C LYS A 66 -10.49 -3.11 -4.29
N ILE A 67 -9.63 -2.09 -4.25
CA ILE A 67 -8.51 -2.04 -3.32
C ILE A 67 -8.98 -1.89 -1.88
N ALA A 68 -10.00 -1.06 -1.64
CA ALA A 68 -10.59 -0.88 -0.32
C ALA A 68 -11.24 -2.17 0.21
N TYR A 69 -12.00 -2.86 -0.64
CA TYR A 69 -12.56 -4.18 -0.37
C TYR A 69 -11.46 -5.20 -0.04
N ALA A 70 -10.40 -5.28 -0.85
CA ALA A 70 -9.27 -6.16 -0.61
C ALA A 70 -8.50 -5.87 0.69
N LEU A 71 -8.56 -4.63 1.18
CA LEU A 71 -8.01 -4.22 2.47
C LEU A 71 -9.03 -4.36 3.61
N ASN A 72 -10.28 -4.72 3.33
CA ASN A 72 -11.39 -4.71 4.27
C ASN A 72 -11.49 -3.36 5.00
N GLU A 73 -11.56 -2.28 4.21
CA GLU A 73 -11.67 -0.90 4.66
C GLU A 73 -12.59 -0.11 3.71
N GLU A 74 -13.04 1.05 4.15
CA GLU A 74 -13.78 1.99 3.31
C GLU A 74 -12.85 2.78 2.38
N VAL A 75 -13.39 3.19 1.22
CA VAL A 75 -12.61 3.91 0.19
C VAL A 75 -11.96 5.18 0.76
N GLU A 76 -12.69 5.96 1.55
CA GLU A 76 -12.21 7.21 2.18
C GLU A 76 -11.10 6.97 3.21
N LYS A 77 -11.08 5.77 3.82
CA LYS A 77 -10.03 5.39 4.76
C LYS A 77 -8.76 4.95 4.03
N VAL A 78 -8.89 4.41 2.81
CA VAL A 78 -7.76 4.01 1.97
C VAL A 78 -7.23 5.17 1.12
N PHE A 79 -8.08 5.99 0.53
CA PHE A 79 -7.75 7.09 -0.37
C PHE A 79 -8.24 8.41 0.22
N LYS A 80 -7.39 9.43 0.21
CA LYS A 80 -7.85 10.79 0.53
C LYS A 80 -8.55 11.34 -0.70
N LEU A 81 -9.87 11.48 -0.61
CA LEU A 81 -10.68 12.20 -1.58
C LEU A 81 -10.64 13.69 -1.17
N ASN A 82 -10.24 14.55 -2.11
CA ASN A 82 -10.26 16.01 -1.94
C ASN A 82 -11.48 16.58 -2.66
#